data_AF-A0A7X3D9T5-F1
#
_entry.id   AF-A0A7X3D9T5-F1
#
_cell.length_a   1.000
_cell.length_b   1.000
_cell.length_c   1.000
_cell.angle_alpha   90.00
_cell.angle_beta   90.00
_cell.angle_gamma   90.00
#
_symmetry.space_group_name_H-M   'P 1'
#
loop_
_entity.id
_entity.type
_entity.pdbx_description
1 polymer ?
#
loop_
_entity_poly.entity_id
_entity_poly.type
_entity_poly.pdbx_seq_one_letter_code
_entity_poly.pdbx_strand_id
1 'polypeptide(L)'
;MSEAIKAKLPEQKRIEKLTTINRNWFLEFGEWLKTRTSRRGKPYSPETISQMRNVVLNRLSNFGKTNANEIPIESFESFFNQERRLTTRNNKVNHIIAFYTFLSEEKKVDLPFEVTELNRHIRKKEELTNDLEGAAKALTIEEIILIRNHLINDPRRLFVFEMVYQYGLNLGELSQCVEQNYDFNTGIFKIKRNRKLEEFHVNARISNLINENRFILKPIAKTGSQDRFKTLGVILQEKGLMNKTVRWKDIEKTRERNFFRCPGCEKLYENTPDNWALIQHEIDEHKTKWIVCRSTCAVTGV
;
A
#
# COMPACT_ATOMS: atom_id res chain seq x y z
N MET A 1 27.27 -3.93 9.16
CA MET A 1 27.46 -2.53 9.60
C MET A 1 26.40 -1.67 8.95
N SER A 2 25.42 -1.19 9.73
CA SER A 2 24.34 -0.34 9.26
C SER A 2 24.85 1.07 9.03
N GLU A 3 24.79 1.58 7.79
CA GLU A 3 24.88 3.02 7.55
C GLU A 3 23.68 3.69 8.22
N ALA A 4 23.91 4.15 9.44
CA ALA A 4 23.08 5.12 10.12
C ALA A 4 22.89 6.34 9.21
N ILE A 5 21.69 6.91 9.27
CA ILE A 5 21.16 8.01 8.46
C ILE A 5 22.17 9.16 8.38
N LYS A 6 23.07 9.14 7.38
CA LYS A 6 23.79 10.35 6.97
C LYS A 6 22.73 11.28 6.39
N ALA A 7 22.50 12.41 7.05
CA ALA A 7 21.63 13.46 6.53
C ALA A 7 22.03 13.73 5.07
N LYS A 8 21.09 13.49 4.14
CA LYS A 8 21.33 13.78 2.72
C LYS A 8 21.70 15.26 2.62
N LEU A 9 22.83 15.54 1.96
CA LEU A 9 23.22 16.91 1.70
C LEU A 9 22.05 17.68 1.06
N PRO A 10 21.82 18.95 1.44
CA PRO A 10 20.83 19.80 0.80
C PRO A 10 20.98 19.77 -0.73
N GLU A 11 19.85 19.89 -1.44
CA GLU A 11 19.82 19.78 -2.90
C GLU A 11 20.89 20.66 -3.56
N GLN A 12 20.99 21.92 -3.13
CA GLN A 12 21.96 22.89 -3.64
C GLN A 12 23.41 22.39 -3.56
N LYS A 13 23.82 21.84 -2.41
CA LYS A 13 25.18 21.30 -2.22
C LYS A 13 25.47 20.09 -3.10
N ARG A 14 24.46 19.33 -3.52
CA ARG A 14 24.63 18.23 -4.47
C ARG A 14 24.75 18.75 -5.91
N ILE A 15 23.97 19.77 -6.27
CA ILE A 15 24.03 20.44 -7.58
C ILE A 15 25.42 21.06 -7.80
N GLU A 16 26.01 21.64 -6.75
CA GLU A 16 27.35 22.21 -6.78
C GLU A 16 28.45 21.19 -7.12
N LYS A 17 28.24 19.92 -6.80
CA LYS A 17 29.19 18.83 -7.12
C LYS A 17 29.14 18.40 -8.59
N LEU A 18 28.11 18.80 -9.33
CA LEU A 18 27.99 18.47 -10.74
C LEU A 18 28.92 19.37 -11.57
N THR A 19 29.44 18.82 -12.68
CA THR A 19 30.02 19.60 -13.78
C THR A 19 29.05 20.67 -14.26
N THR A 20 29.56 21.75 -14.85
CA THR A 20 28.74 22.82 -15.46
C THR A 20 27.70 22.27 -16.45
N ILE A 21 28.09 21.31 -17.30
CA ILE A 21 27.20 20.70 -18.30
C ILE A 21 26.05 19.95 -17.62
N ASN A 22 26.35 18.98 -16.75
CA ASN A 22 25.32 18.24 -16.00
C ASN A 22 24.42 19.16 -15.15
N ARG A 23 24.98 20.23 -14.57
CA ARG A 23 24.19 21.22 -13.81
C ARG A 23 23.14 21.90 -14.69
N ASN A 24 23.55 22.37 -15.86
CA ASN A 24 22.64 23.02 -16.80
C ASN A 24 21.56 22.06 -17.28
N TRP A 25 21.95 20.87 -17.73
CA TRP A 25 20.99 19.83 -18.14
C TRP A 25 20.03 19.44 -17.03
N PHE A 26 20.49 19.33 -15.78
CA PHE A 26 19.64 18.99 -14.64
C PHE A 26 18.60 20.08 -14.33
N LEU A 27 18.99 21.36 -14.42
CA LEU A 27 18.08 22.48 -14.21
C LEU A 27 17.04 22.56 -15.32
N GLU A 28 17.47 22.48 -16.58
CA GLU A 28 16.59 22.50 -17.75
C GLU A 28 15.65 21.29 -17.80
N PHE A 29 16.10 20.12 -17.35
CA PHE A 29 15.25 18.94 -17.20
C PHE A 29 14.09 19.20 -16.22
N GLY A 30 14.33 19.96 -15.15
CA GLY A 30 13.28 20.36 -14.22
C GLY A 30 12.18 21.21 -14.87
N GLU A 31 12.57 22.14 -15.74
CA GLU A 31 11.61 22.94 -16.51
C GLU A 31 10.90 22.11 -17.57
N TRP A 32 11.63 21.22 -18.26
CA TRP A 32 11.06 20.29 -19.22
C TRP A 32 10.00 19.39 -18.60
N LEU A 33 10.21 18.90 -17.37
CA LEU A 33 9.21 18.08 -16.69
C LEU A 33 7.88 18.82 -16.42
N LYS A 34 7.90 20.14 -16.26
CA LYS A 34 6.67 20.93 -16.03
C LYS A 34 5.77 20.98 -17.27
N THR A 35 6.34 20.85 -18.47
CA THR A 35 5.58 20.85 -19.73
C THR A 35 5.09 19.46 -20.14
N ARG A 36 5.54 18.41 -19.43
CA ARG A 36 5.24 17.01 -19.76
C ARG A 36 4.04 16.47 -19.00
N THR A 37 3.38 15.50 -19.63
CA THR A 37 2.26 14.77 -19.07
C THR A 37 2.65 13.33 -18.73
N SER A 38 2.05 12.81 -17.67
CA SER A 38 2.06 11.41 -17.31
C SER A 38 1.39 10.55 -18.39
N ARG A 39 1.58 9.22 -18.32
CA ARG A 39 0.88 8.24 -19.18
C ARG A 39 -0.66 8.36 -19.19
N ARG A 40 -1.25 9.04 -18.19
CA ARG A 40 -2.69 9.29 -18.08
C ARG A 40 -3.11 10.62 -18.73
N GLY A 41 -2.21 11.28 -19.46
CA GLY A 41 -2.45 12.58 -20.11
C GLY A 41 -2.50 13.78 -19.15
N LYS A 42 -2.23 13.58 -17.85
CA LYS A 42 -2.23 14.65 -16.84
C LYS A 42 -0.83 15.22 -16.65
N PRO A 43 -0.66 16.55 -16.46
CA PRO A 43 0.62 17.14 -16.08
C PRO A 43 1.23 16.47 -14.85
N TYR A 44 2.55 16.41 -14.77
CA TYR A 44 3.22 15.91 -13.58
C TYR A 44 2.97 16.80 -12.36
N SER A 45 2.71 16.20 -11.19
CA SER A 45 2.58 16.95 -9.94
C SER A 45 3.93 17.47 -9.46
N PRO A 46 3.98 18.55 -8.66
CA PRO A 46 5.22 19.05 -8.07
C PRO A 46 6.02 17.98 -7.31
N GLU A 47 5.33 17.10 -6.59
CA GLU A 47 5.95 15.98 -5.86
C GLU A 47 6.59 14.98 -6.81
N THR A 48 5.93 14.67 -7.93
CA THR A 48 6.45 13.75 -8.94
C THR A 48 7.70 14.33 -9.59
N ILE A 49 7.66 15.61 -9.97
CA ILE A 49 8.82 16.33 -10.53
C ILE A 49 9.98 16.31 -9.53
N SER A 50 9.71 16.61 -8.26
CA SER A 50 10.72 16.57 -7.19
C SER A 50 11.33 15.17 -7.02
N GLN A 51 10.53 14.11 -7.06
CA GLN A 51 11.02 12.73 -6.99
C GLN A 51 11.90 12.36 -8.19
N MET A 52 11.47 12.71 -9.41
CA MET A 52 12.23 12.47 -10.64
C MET A 52 13.58 13.18 -10.59
N ARG A 53 13.58 14.49 -10.30
CA ARG A 53 14.79 15.31 -10.16
C ARG A 53 15.72 14.73 -9.08
N ASN A 54 15.19 14.33 -7.94
CA ASN A 54 16.01 13.77 -6.87
C ASN A 54 16.71 12.46 -7.26
N VAL A 55 16.06 11.57 -8.02
CA VAL A 55 16.69 10.33 -8.51
C VAL A 55 17.84 10.65 -9.45
N VAL A 56 17.60 11.53 -10.43
CA VAL A 56 18.61 11.96 -11.42
C VAL A 56 19.79 12.65 -10.73
N LEU A 57 19.54 13.58 -9.82
CA LEU A 57 20.59 14.30 -9.11
C LEU A 57 21.46 13.37 -8.27
N ASN A 58 20.86 12.41 -7.55
CA ASN A 58 21.65 11.42 -6.82
C ASN A 58 22.53 10.59 -7.76
N ARG A 59 22.01 10.26 -8.95
CA ARG A 59 22.77 9.51 -9.94
C ARG A 59 23.95 10.30 -10.48
N LEU A 60 23.72 11.53 -10.95
CA LEU A 60 24.77 12.39 -11.48
C LEU A 60 25.83 12.72 -10.42
N SER A 61 25.42 12.93 -9.17
CA SER A 61 26.35 13.21 -8.06
C SER A 61 27.31 12.05 -7.78
N ASN A 62 26.93 10.80 -8.07
CA ASN A 62 27.79 9.64 -7.86
C ASN A 62 28.90 9.51 -8.90
N PHE A 63 28.79 10.22 -10.03
CA PHE A 63 29.80 10.21 -11.09
C PHE A 63 30.78 11.38 -11.00
N GLY A 64 30.58 12.29 -10.04
CA GLY A 64 31.46 13.42 -9.81
C GLY A 64 31.62 14.29 -11.06
N LYS A 65 32.77 14.15 -11.73
CA LYS A 65 33.19 15.01 -12.85
C LYS A 65 32.85 14.44 -14.25
N THR A 66 32.26 13.25 -14.36
CA THR A 66 31.88 12.68 -15.66
C THR A 66 30.56 13.26 -16.15
N ASN A 67 30.48 13.67 -17.42
CA ASN A 67 29.25 14.21 -18.00
C ASN A 67 28.23 13.09 -18.27
N ALA A 68 26.94 13.42 -18.29
CA ALA A 68 25.88 12.42 -18.43
C ALA A 68 26.00 11.57 -19.71
N ASN A 69 26.50 12.18 -20.78
CA ASN A 69 26.72 11.58 -22.10
C ASN A 69 28.02 10.78 -22.24
N GLU A 70 28.84 10.72 -21.19
CA GLU A 70 30.05 9.90 -21.15
C GLU A 70 29.84 8.65 -20.29
N ILE A 71 28.67 8.53 -19.65
CA ILE A 71 28.37 7.43 -18.72
C ILE A 71 27.94 6.19 -19.52
N PRO A 72 28.68 5.08 -19.44
CA PRO A 72 28.32 3.84 -20.15
C PRO A 72 27.12 3.14 -19.48
N ILE A 73 26.37 2.35 -20.24
CA ILE A 73 25.12 1.75 -19.77
C ILE A 73 25.35 0.74 -18.62
N GLU A 74 26.49 0.06 -18.60
CA GLU A 74 26.87 -0.92 -17.58
C GLU A 74 26.94 -0.29 -16.19
N SER A 75 27.27 1.00 -16.12
CA SER A 75 27.38 1.72 -14.86
C SER A 75 26.05 1.73 -14.08
N PHE A 76 24.90 1.64 -14.76
CA PHE A 76 23.57 1.77 -14.16
C PHE A 76 23.13 0.53 -13.39
N GLU A 77 23.72 -0.63 -13.67
CA GLU A 77 23.30 -1.88 -13.06
C GLU A 77 23.45 -1.83 -11.52
N SER A 78 24.62 -1.40 -11.03
CA SER A 78 24.87 -1.24 -9.59
C SER A 78 23.88 -0.27 -8.93
N PHE A 79 23.53 0.82 -9.60
CA PHE A 79 22.59 1.83 -9.10
C PHE A 79 21.15 1.30 -9.01
N PHE A 80 20.71 0.52 -9.99
CA PHE A 80 19.38 -0.07 -9.98
C PHE A 80 19.28 -1.25 -9.01
N ASN A 81 20.35 -2.03 -8.84
CA ASN A 81 20.39 -3.19 -7.95
C ASN A 81 20.46 -2.84 -6.46
N GLN A 82 20.70 -1.57 -6.11
CA GLN A 82 20.60 -1.09 -4.71
C GLN A 82 19.18 -1.14 -4.15
N GLU A 83 18.17 -1.09 -5.03
CA GLU A 83 16.77 -1.12 -4.61
C GLU A 83 16.28 -2.55 -4.45
N ARG A 84 15.98 -2.92 -3.21
CA ARG A 84 15.44 -4.24 -2.90
C ARG A 84 13.99 -4.42 -3.38
N ARG A 85 13.16 -3.37 -3.27
CA ARG A 85 11.78 -3.35 -3.82
C ARG A 85 11.79 -3.10 -5.32
N LEU A 86 11.24 -4.03 -6.09
CA LEU A 86 11.24 -3.99 -7.55
C LEU A 86 10.39 -2.83 -8.09
N THR A 87 9.32 -2.43 -7.39
CA THR A 87 8.53 -1.25 -7.78
C THR A 87 9.35 0.04 -7.67
N THR A 88 10.11 0.19 -6.58
CA THR A 88 10.99 1.35 -6.37
C THR A 88 12.10 1.37 -7.41
N ARG A 89 12.69 0.21 -7.70
CA ARG A 89 13.66 0.03 -8.80
C ARG A 89 13.06 0.50 -10.12
N ASN A 90 11.90 -0.01 -10.53
CA ASN A 90 11.26 0.36 -11.79
C ASN A 90 10.98 1.87 -11.87
N ASN A 91 10.52 2.49 -10.79
CA ASN A 91 10.34 3.94 -10.73
C ASN A 91 11.67 4.68 -10.94
N LYS A 92 12.75 4.24 -10.30
CA LYS A 92 14.08 4.83 -10.52
C LYS A 92 14.54 4.68 -11.98
N VAL A 93 14.39 3.49 -12.57
CA VAL A 93 14.75 3.24 -13.97
C VAL A 93 13.98 4.18 -14.89
N ASN A 94 12.66 4.31 -14.69
CA ASN A 94 11.82 5.22 -15.46
C ASN A 94 12.22 6.69 -15.32
N HIS A 95 12.65 7.13 -14.12
CA HIS A 95 13.14 8.50 -13.92
C HIS A 95 14.45 8.76 -14.66
N ILE A 96 15.36 7.77 -14.69
CA ILE A 96 16.61 7.84 -15.46
C ILE A 96 16.31 7.84 -16.97
N ILE A 97 15.42 6.97 -17.44
CA ILE A 97 14.95 6.96 -18.83
C ILE A 97 14.43 8.34 -19.22
N ALA A 98 13.55 8.95 -18.42
CA ALA A 98 13.00 10.28 -18.72
C ALA A 98 14.09 11.35 -18.89
N PHE A 99 15.16 11.30 -18.07
CA PHE A 99 16.28 12.23 -18.19
C PHE A 99 17.11 12.00 -19.44
N TYR A 100 17.44 10.75 -19.77
CA TYR A 100 18.21 10.42 -20.97
C TYR A 100 17.40 10.60 -22.27
N THR A 101 16.09 10.40 -22.23
CA THR A 101 15.16 10.81 -23.31
C THR A 101 15.24 12.32 -23.52
N PHE A 102 15.18 13.12 -22.45
CA PHE A 102 15.37 14.57 -22.56
C PHE A 102 16.72 14.94 -23.20
N LEU A 103 17.82 14.31 -22.78
CA LEU A 103 19.14 14.58 -23.38
C LEU A 103 19.19 14.23 -24.86
N SER A 104 18.72 13.04 -25.23
CA SER A 104 18.78 12.54 -26.60
C SER A 104 17.79 13.27 -27.53
N GLU A 105 16.54 13.43 -27.12
CA GLU A 105 15.48 13.92 -28.00
C GLU A 105 15.39 15.45 -28.01
N GLU A 106 15.54 16.12 -26.87
CA GLU A 106 15.38 17.57 -26.76
C GLU A 106 16.70 18.30 -26.90
N LYS A 107 17.76 17.77 -26.28
CA LYS A 107 19.09 18.38 -26.31
C LYS A 107 19.95 17.85 -27.45
N LYS A 108 19.50 16.81 -28.17
CA LYS A 108 20.24 16.19 -29.28
C LYS A 108 21.66 15.80 -28.88
N VAL A 109 21.83 15.40 -27.62
CA VAL A 109 23.11 14.98 -27.07
C VAL A 109 23.37 13.55 -27.54
N ASP A 110 24.56 13.33 -28.11
CA ASP A 110 25.02 12.00 -28.48
C ASP A 110 25.29 11.17 -27.22
N LEU A 111 24.71 9.98 -27.14
CA LEU A 111 24.78 9.11 -25.97
C LEU A 111 25.52 7.82 -26.33
N PRO A 112 26.23 7.19 -25.37
CA PRO A 112 27.00 5.98 -25.65
C PRO A 112 26.11 4.72 -25.73
N PHE A 113 24.79 4.87 -25.69
CA PHE A 113 23.80 3.81 -25.75
C PHE A 113 22.45 4.38 -26.23
N GLU A 114 21.58 3.52 -26.76
CA GLU A 114 20.19 3.91 -27.04
C GLU A 114 19.37 3.93 -25.75
N VAL A 115 18.58 4.99 -25.54
CA VAL A 115 17.78 5.14 -24.30
C VAL A 115 16.83 3.95 -24.08
N THR A 116 16.38 3.30 -25.16
CA THR A 116 15.54 2.09 -25.15
C THR A 116 16.20 0.91 -24.44
N GLU A 117 17.53 0.82 -24.44
CA GLU A 117 18.28 -0.26 -23.79
C GLU A 117 18.09 -0.25 -22.27
N LEU A 118 17.85 0.91 -21.65
CA LEU A 118 17.56 1.00 -20.21
C LEU A 118 16.29 0.24 -19.81
N ASN A 119 15.38 -0.03 -20.75
CA ASN A 119 14.17 -0.83 -20.48
C ASN A 119 14.50 -2.26 -20.05
N ARG A 120 15.68 -2.80 -20.37
CA ARG A 120 16.14 -4.12 -19.90
C ARG A 120 16.22 -4.21 -18.36
N HIS A 121 16.32 -3.06 -17.68
CA HIS A 121 16.36 -2.99 -16.23
C HIS A 121 14.97 -2.86 -15.56
N ILE A 122 13.90 -2.71 -16.36
CA ILE A 122 12.51 -2.69 -15.91
C ILE A 122 12.03 -4.13 -15.73
N ARG A 123 11.59 -4.44 -14.51
CA ARG A 123 10.99 -5.73 -14.17
C ARG A 123 9.57 -5.83 -14.69
N LYS A 124 9.18 -7.01 -15.20
CA LYS A 124 7.84 -7.24 -15.74
C LYS A 124 6.80 -7.29 -14.63
N LYS A 125 5.52 -7.16 -15.00
CA LYS A 125 4.40 -7.08 -14.05
C LYS A 125 4.29 -8.34 -13.18
N GLU A 126 4.58 -9.50 -13.76
CA GLU A 126 4.57 -10.80 -13.09
C GLU A 126 5.62 -10.84 -11.97
N GLU A 127 6.84 -10.36 -12.26
CA GLU A 127 7.92 -10.25 -11.26
C GLU A 127 7.55 -9.26 -10.15
N LEU A 128 6.95 -8.12 -10.48
CA LEU A 128 6.48 -7.14 -9.48
C LEU A 128 5.41 -7.71 -8.54
N THR A 129 4.56 -8.59 -9.06
CA THR A 129 3.48 -9.21 -8.27
C THR A 129 4.06 -10.20 -7.24
N ASN A 130 5.18 -10.83 -7.58
CA ASN A 130 5.90 -11.79 -6.74
C ASN A 130 7.00 -11.15 -5.87
N ASP A 131 7.13 -9.83 -5.86
CA ASP A 131 8.11 -9.10 -5.04
C ASP A 131 7.83 -9.33 -3.55
N LEU A 132 8.62 -10.20 -2.91
CA LEU A 132 8.48 -10.59 -1.51
C LEU A 132 8.62 -9.40 -0.55
N GLU A 133 9.39 -8.36 -0.91
CA GLU A 133 9.52 -7.16 -0.08
C GLU A 133 8.36 -6.18 -0.23
N GLY A 134 7.64 -6.26 -1.36
CA GLY A 134 6.39 -5.55 -1.61
C GLY A 134 5.16 -6.29 -1.10
N ALA A 135 5.25 -7.62 -0.97
CA ALA A 135 4.16 -8.51 -0.63
C ALA A 135 3.45 -8.10 0.65
N ALA A 136 2.13 -8.28 0.68
CA ALA A 136 1.37 -8.16 1.91
C ALA A 136 1.84 -9.25 2.90
N LYS A 137 1.99 -8.89 4.17
CA LYS A 137 2.31 -9.83 5.25
C LYS A 137 1.21 -9.77 6.30
N ALA A 138 0.44 -10.86 6.39
CA ALA A 138 -0.58 -11.01 7.40
C ALA A 138 -0.05 -10.66 8.80
N LEU A 139 -0.91 -10.03 9.58
CA LEU A 139 -0.66 -9.71 10.97
C LEU A 139 -0.75 -10.97 11.82
N THR A 140 0.00 -11.02 12.91
CA THR A 140 -0.22 -12.04 13.95
C THR A 140 -1.40 -11.66 14.83
N ILE A 141 -1.89 -12.61 15.64
CA ILE A 141 -3.00 -12.35 16.56
C ILE A 141 -2.58 -11.29 17.60
N GLU A 142 -1.35 -11.37 18.10
CA GLU A 142 -0.78 -10.38 19.02
C GLU A 142 -0.74 -8.99 18.39
N GLU A 143 -0.31 -8.87 17.12
CA GLU A 143 -0.30 -7.61 16.38
C GLU A 143 -1.72 -7.02 16.26
N ILE A 144 -2.75 -7.85 16.01
CA ILE A 144 -4.15 -7.42 15.94
C ILE A 144 -4.63 -6.90 17.30
N ILE A 145 -4.31 -7.60 18.40
CA ILE A 145 -4.68 -7.19 19.75
C ILE A 145 -4.02 -5.86 20.12
N LEU A 146 -2.72 -5.71 19.82
CA LEU A 146 -1.98 -4.46 20.06
C LEU A 146 -2.58 -3.29 19.28
N ILE A 147 -2.94 -3.49 18.02
CA ILE A 147 -3.63 -2.48 17.21
C ILE A 147 -4.95 -2.08 17.87
N ARG A 148 -5.80 -3.05 18.23
CA ARG A 148 -7.11 -2.79 18.86
C ARG A 148 -6.97 -2.01 20.16
N ASN A 149 -6.05 -2.43 21.02
CA ASN A 149 -5.80 -1.77 22.31
C ASN A 149 -5.27 -0.35 22.11
N HIS A 150 -4.38 -0.14 21.13
CA HIS A 150 -3.85 1.19 20.84
C HIS A 150 -4.94 2.13 20.28
N LEU A 151 -5.85 1.60 19.47
CA LEU A 151 -6.90 2.37 18.80
C LEU A 151 -8.15 2.59 19.66
N ILE A 152 -8.21 2.07 20.89
CA ILE A 152 -9.41 2.18 21.75
C ILE A 152 -9.84 3.63 21.97
N ASN A 153 -8.87 4.56 22.03
CA ASN A 153 -9.10 6.00 22.20
C ASN A 153 -9.14 6.78 20.88
N ASP A 154 -9.02 6.11 19.73
CA ASP A 154 -9.20 6.70 18.40
C ASP A 154 -10.30 5.92 17.66
N PRO A 155 -11.57 6.20 17.99
CA PRO A 155 -12.69 5.38 17.54
C PRO A 155 -12.85 5.46 16.01
N ARG A 156 -12.35 6.53 15.37
CA ARG A 156 -12.39 6.67 13.91
C ARG A 156 -11.37 5.77 13.22
N ARG A 157 -10.15 5.66 13.73
CA ARG A 157 -9.16 4.71 13.21
C ARG A 157 -9.54 3.27 13.55
N LEU A 158 -10.10 3.03 14.75
CA LEU A 158 -10.61 1.72 15.15
C LEU A 158 -11.72 1.24 14.20
N PHE A 159 -12.70 2.10 13.92
CA PHE A 159 -13.76 1.80 12.97
C PHE A 159 -13.19 1.41 11.60
N VAL A 160 -12.31 2.25 11.05
CA VAL A 160 -11.68 1.97 9.75
C VAL A 160 -10.95 0.63 9.79
N PHE A 161 -10.16 0.33 10.82
CA PHE A 161 -9.48 -0.96 10.98
C PHE A 161 -10.46 -2.14 10.99
N GLU A 162 -11.49 -2.11 11.85
CA GLU A 162 -12.44 -3.22 11.99
C GLU A 162 -13.28 -3.44 10.73
N MET A 163 -13.65 -2.39 10.00
CA MET A 163 -14.40 -2.54 8.74
C MET A 163 -13.58 -3.25 7.66
N VAL A 164 -12.26 -3.07 7.62
CA VAL A 164 -11.39 -3.85 6.73
C VAL A 164 -11.23 -5.26 7.25
N TYR A 165 -10.88 -5.40 8.53
CA TYR A 165 -10.53 -6.68 9.11
C TYR A 165 -11.71 -7.65 9.16
N GLN A 166 -12.86 -7.20 9.65
CA GLN A 166 -14.06 -8.02 9.88
C GLN A 166 -15.01 -8.11 8.69
N TYR A 167 -15.04 -7.08 7.82
CA TYR A 167 -15.98 -7.03 6.68
C TYR A 167 -15.28 -7.08 5.32
N GLY A 168 -13.95 -7.00 5.28
CA GLY A 168 -13.19 -7.07 4.02
C GLY A 168 -13.52 -5.92 3.07
N LEU A 169 -13.98 -4.78 3.58
CA LEU A 169 -14.31 -3.64 2.74
C LEU A 169 -13.04 -3.11 2.09
N ASN A 170 -13.05 -2.78 0.79
CA ASN A 170 -11.96 -2.06 0.14
C ASN A 170 -11.99 -0.54 0.45
N LEU A 171 -10.92 0.20 0.12
CA LEU A 171 -10.85 1.66 0.34
C LEU A 171 -12.01 2.44 -0.33
N GLY A 172 -12.52 1.96 -1.47
CA GLY A 172 -13.67 2.57 -2.14
C GLY A 172 -14.99 2.29 -1.43
N GLU A 173 -15.15 1.10 -0.87
CA GLU A 173 -16.30 0.70 -0.07
C GLU A 173 -16.33 1.45 1.26
N LEU A 174 -15.18 1.59 1.95
CA LEU A 174 -15.09 2.39 3.16
C LEU A 174 -15.49 3.85 2.97
N SER A 175 -15.18 4.45 1.82
CA SER A 175 -15.58 5.84 1.54
C SER A 175 -17.11 6.00 1.43
N GLN A 176 -17.84 4.90 1.29
CA GLN A 176 -19.31 4.85 1.28
C GLN A 176 -19.89 4.54 2.67
N CYS A 177 -19.07 4.24 3.69
CA CYS A 177 -19.52 4.06 5.07
C CYS A 177 -19.80 5.43 5.71
N VAL A 178 -20.87 6.06 5.24
CA VAL A 178 -21.33 7.39 5.65
C VAL A 178 -22.73 7.31 6.24
N GLU A 179 -23.14 8.36 6.94
CA GLU A 179 -24.41 8.42 7.67
C GLU A 179 -25.62 8.13 6.76
N GLN A 180 -25.61 8.63 5.53
CA GLN A 180 -26.69 8.39 4.56
C GLN A 180 -26.86 6.92 4.16
N ASN A 181 -25.82 6.11 4.37
CA ASN A 181 -25.80 4.70 3.99
C ASN A 181 -25.91 3.77 5.21
N TYR A 182 -26.13 4.31 6.41
CA TYR A 182 -26.23 3.53 7.64
C TYR A 182 -27.59 3.71 8.31
N ASP A 183 -28.25 2.60 8.60
CA ASP A 183 -29.48 2.60 9.40
C ASP A 183 -29.13 2.37 10.88
N PHE A 184 -29.36 3.38 11.71
CA PHE A 184 -29.07 3.34 13.14
C PHE A 184 -29.94 2.35 13.93
N ASN A 185 -31.13 2.04 13.44
CA ASN A 185 -32.04 1.12 14.13
C ASN A 185 -31.65 -0.34 13.86
N THR A 186 -31.30 -0.64 12.61
CA THR A 186 -31.01 -2.00 12.17
C THR A 186 -29.52 -2.33 12.13
N GLY A 187 -28.62 -1.35 12.23
CA GLY A 187 -27.19 -1.59 12.11
C GLY A 187 -26.75 -2.02 10.71
N ILE A 188 -27.54 -1.69 9.68
CA ILE A 188 -27.29 -2.11 8.30
C ILE A 188 -26.61 -0.99 7.52
N PHE A 189 -25.53 -1.33 6.81
CA PHE A 189 -24.95 -0.49 5.78
C PHE A 189 -25.49 -0.88 4.39
N LYS A 190 -25.79 0.12 3.56
CA LYS A 190 -26.13 -0.04 2.13
C LYS A 190 -25.06 0.61 1.26
N ILE A 191 -24.21 -0.18 0.61
CA ILE A 191 -23.07 0.32 -0.18
C ILE A 191 -23.03 -0.28 -1.58
N LYS A 192 -22.38 0.39 -2.53
CA LYS A 192 -22.15 -0.16 -3.87
C LYS A 192 -20.86 -0.97 -3.91
N ARG A 193 -20.97 -2.27 -4.19
CA ARG A 193 -19.86 -3.18 -4.50
C ARG A 193 -20.03 -3.71 -5.93
N ASN A 194 -18.99 -3.61 -6.76
CA ASN A 194 -19.03 -4.04 -8.17
C ASN A 194 -20.26 -3.52 -8.95
N ARG A 195 -20.64 -2.26 -8.71
CA ARG A 195 -21.83 -1.58 -9.26
C ARG A 195 -23.19 -2.10 -8.77
N LYS A 196 -23.24 -3.11 -7.90
CA LYS A 196 -24.46 -3.60 -7.26
C LYS A 196 -24.59 -2.99 -5.86
N LEU A 197 -25.81 -2.65 -5.46
CA LEU A 197 -26.09 -2.26 -4.08
C LEU A 197 -26.10 -3.52 -3.23
N GLU A 198 -25.28 -3.55 -2.19
CA GLU A 198 -25.20 -4.63 -1.21
C GLU A 198 -25.53 -4.08 0.17
N GLU A 199 -26.24 -4.89 0.95
CA GLU A 199 -26.56 -4.60 2.35
C GLU A 199 -25.81 -5.57 3.26
N PHE A 200 -25.25 -5.07 4.35
CA PHE A 200 -24.64 -5.92 5.36
C PHE A 200 -24.84 -5.36 6.76
N HIS A 201 -25.07 -6.27 7.71
CA HIS A 201 -25.28 -5.96 9.11
C HIS A 201 -23.95 -5.92 9.85
N VAL A 202 -23.64 -4.82 10.54
CA VAL A 202 -22.46 -4.75 11.42
C VAL A 202 -22.75 -5.33 12.80
N ASN A 203 -21.74 -5.84 13.48
CA ASN A 203 -21.94 -6.39 14.82
C ASN A 203 -22.17 -5.30 15.85
N ALA A 204 -22.69 -5.70 17.02
CA ALA A 204 -23.02 -4.79 18.11
C ALA A 204 -21.85 -3.89 18.52
N ARG A 205 -20.61 -4.41 18.50
CA ARG A 205 -19.42 -3.61 18.84
C ARG A 205 -19.24 -2.41 17.91
N ILE A 206 -19.38 -2.61 16.60
CA ILE A 206 -19.25 -1.52 15.61
C ILE A 206 -20.48 -0.62 15.65
N SER A 207 -21.68 -1.19 15.77
CA SER A 207 -22.90 -0.39 15.93
C SER A 207 -22.82 0.54 17.15
N ASN A 208 -22.37 0.03 18.30
CA ASN A 208 -22.18 0.83 19.51
C ASN A 208 -21.12 1.92 19.29
N LEU A 209 -19.98 1.57 18.68
CA LEU A 209 -18.93 2.52 18.35
C LEU A 209 -19.47 3.69 17.49
N ILE A 210 -20.29 3.40 16.48
CA ILE A 210 -20.94 4.40 15.63
C ILE A 210 -21.94 5.24 16.43
N ASN A 211 -22.78 4.61 17.25
CA ASN A 211 -23.84 5.27 18.01
C ASN A 211 -23.27 6.26 19.03
N GLU A 212 -22.20 5.86 19.73
CA GLU A 212 -21.47 6.70 20.68
C GLU A 212 -20.66 7.81 19.99
N ASN A 213 -20.24 7.59 18.73
CA ASN A 213 -19.33 8.47 18.00
C ASN A 213 -19.81 8.73 16.57
N ARG A 214 -20.97 9.38 16.41
CA ARG A 214 -21.59 9.63 15.08
C ARG A 214 -20.65 10.31 14.07
N PHE A 215 -19.68 11.10 14.55
CA PHE A 215 -18.68 11.76 13.71
C PHE A 215 -17.82 10.79 12.89
N ILE A 216 -17.79 9.51 13.23
CA ILE A 216 -17.07 8.47 12.48
C ILE A 216 -17.60 8.35 11.05
N LEU A 217 -18.92 8.51 10.88
CA LEU A 217 -19.61 8.41 9.60
C LEU A 217 -19.50 9.68 8.73
N LYS A 218 -18.77 10.71 9.20
CA LYS A 218 -18.46 11.87 8.35
C LYS A 218 -17.62 11.42 7.15
N PRO A 219 -17.92 11.86 5.92
CA PRO A 219 -17.22 11.43 4.71
C PRO A 219 -15.70 11.52 4.83
N ILE A 220 -15.02 10.51 4.27
CA ILE A 220 -13.56 10.46 4.19
C ILE A 220 -13.19 10.14 2.74
N ALA A 221 -12.36 10.99 2.14
CA ALA A 221 -11.77 10.69 0.84
C ALA A 221 -10.90 9.42 0.94
N LYS A 222 -10.82 8.60 -0.12
CA LYS A 222 -10.03 7.35 -0.11
C LYS A 222 -8.59 7.54 0.37
N THR A 223 -7.98 8.68 0.01
CA THR A 223 -6.64 9.10 0.46
C THR A 223 -6.55 9.23 1.98
N GLY A 224 -7.56 9.80 2.63
CA GLY A 224 -7.62 9.94 4.08
C GLY A 224 -7.72 8.60 4.82
N SER A 225 -8.37 7.59 4.24
CA SER A 225 -8.37 6.23 4.81
C SER A 225 -7.00 5.56 4.67
N GLN A 226 -6.34 5.73 3.52
CA GLN A 226 -4.99 5.21 3.30
C GLN A 226 -3.96 5.86 4.23
N ASP A 227 -4.05 7.17 4.44
CA ASP A 227 -3.18 7.92 5.34
C ASP A 227 -3.32 7.43 6.79
N ARG A 228 -4.53 7.08 7.23
CA ARG A 228 -4.74 6.53 8.58
C ARG A 228 -4.02 5.20 8.80
N PHE A 229 -4.03 4.30 7.83
CA PHE A 229 -3.27 3.06 7.93
C PHE A 229 -1.77 3.33 7.94
N LYS A 230 -1.29 4.25 7.09
CA LYS A 230 0.12 4.64 7.05
C LYS A 230 0.57 5.21 8.40
N THR A 231 -0.20 6.15 8.96
CA THR A 231 0.09 6.74 10.28
C THR A 231 0.03 5.71 11.40
N LEU A 232 -0.96 4.81 11.40
CA LEU A 232 -1.04 3.72 12.37
C LEU A 232 0.21 2.84 12.33
N GLY A 233 0.64 2.43 11.13
CA GLY A 233 1.83 1.61 10.95
C GLY A 233 3.10 2.30 11.42
N VAL A 234 3.23 3.62 11.24
CA VAL A 234 4.36 4.41 11.74
C VAL A 234 4.33 4.49 13.27
N ILE A 235 3.20 4.84 13.88
CA ILE A 235 3.08 4.99 15.34
C ILE A 235 3.40 3.68 16.07
N LEU A 236 2.90 2.54 15.58
CA LEU A 236 3.15 1.24 16.21
C LEU A 236 4.62 0.84 16.10
N GLN A 237 5.29 1.23 15.01
CA GLN A 237 6.71 1.01 14.84
C GLN A 237 7.55 1.91 15.75
N GLU A 238 7.22 3.20 15.83
CA GLU A 238 7.90 4.17 16.71
C GLU A 238 7.78 3.79 18.19
N LYS A 239 6.64 3.22 18.59
CA LYS A 239 6.41 2.71 19.94
C LYS A 239 7.03 1.35 20.22
N GLY A 240 7.74 0.76 19.24
CA GLY A 240 8.34 -0.57 19.37
C GLY A 240 7.32 -1.70 19.50
N LEU A 241 6.04 -1.44 19.22
CA LEU A 241 4.96 -2.42 19.30
C LEU A 241 4.94 -3.33 18.07
N MET A 242 5.52 -2.87 16.95
CA MET A 242 5.60 -3.63 15.71
C MET A 242 6.91 -3.38 14.97
N ASN A 243 7.49 -4.42 14.39
CA ASN A 243 8.73 -4.31 13.61
C ASN A 243 8.50 -3.85 12.16
N LYS A 244 7.25 -3.57 11.76
CA LYS A 244 6.87 -3.23 10.39
C LYS A 244 5.75 -2.19 10.36
N THR A 245 5.75 -1.35 9.33
CA THR A 245 4.62 -0.47 9.03
C THR A 245 3.44 -1.30 8.50
N VAL A 246 2.29 -1.21 9.17
CA VAL A 246 1.04 -1.84 8.74
C VAL A 246 0.44 -1.10 7.54
N ARG A 247 0.12 -1.83 6.47
CA ARG A 247 -0.61 -1.29 5.31
C ARG A 247 -1.97 -1.95 5.21
N TRP A 248 -2.86 -1.27 4.49
CA TRP A 248 -4.16 -1.80 4.05
C TRP A 248 -4.12 -3.27 3.61
N LYS A 249 -3.24 -3.58 2.66
CA LYS A 249 -3.12 -4.91 2.05
C LYS A 249 -2.67 -5.98 3.06
N ASP A 250 -1.95 -5.58 4.11
CA ASP A 250 -1.53 -6.49 5.18
C ASP A 250 -2.76 -6.94 5.98
N ILE A 251 -3.73 -6.06 6.21
CA ILE A 251 -5.00 -6.35 6.91
C ILE A 251 -5.90 -7.23 6.05
N GLU A 252 -6.01 -6.96 4.74
CA GLU A 252 -6.73 -7.85 3.80
C GLU A 252 -6.16 -9.28 3.86
N LYS A 253 -4.83 -9.42 3.78
CA LYS A 253 -4.18 -10.73 3.89
C LYS A 253 -4.34 -11.37 5.26
N THR A 254 -4.46 -10.55 6.31
CA THR A 254 -4.77 -11.05 7.67
C THR A 254 -6.17 -11.64 7.73
N ARG A 255 -7.15 -10.96 7.12
CA ARG A 255 -8.50 -11.48 6.99
C ARG A 255 -8.53 -12.80 6.24
N GLU A 256 -7.89 -12.88 5.07
CA GLU A 256 -7.82 -14.12 4.28
C GLU A 256 -7.25 -15.29 5.08
N ARG A 257 -6.26 -15.02 5.95
CA ARG A 257 -5.64 -16.04 6.81
C ARG A 257 -6.52 -16.48 7.98
N ASN A 258 -7.27 -15.55 8.57
CA ASN A 258 -7.94 -15.75 9.85
C ASN A 258 -9.45 -15.92 9.73
N PHE A 259 -10.03 -15.92 8.53
CA PHE A 259 -11.46 -16.09 8.32
C PHE A 259 -11.73 -17.33 7.46
N PHE A 260 -12.62 -18.19 7.93
CA PHE A 260 -13.00 -19.43 7.25
C PHE A 260 -14.49 -19.48 6.99
N ARG A 261 -14.88 -20.15 5.89
CA ARG A 261 -16.30 -20.40 5.60
C ARG A 261 -16.77 -21.56 6.46
N CYS A 262 -17.92 -21.37 7.10
CA CYS A 262 -18.59 -22.47 7.77
C CYS A 262 -19.10 -23.46 6.73
N PRO A 263 -18.78 -24.76 6.81
CA PRO A 263 -19.25 -25.73 5.82
C PRO A 263 -20.77 -25.96 5.85
N GLY A 264 -21.44 -25.64 6.97
CA GLY A 264 -22.90 -25.81 7.08
C GLY A 264 -23.71 -24.66 6.45
N CYS A 265 -23.22 -23.42 6.54
CA CYS A 265 -23.98 -22.24 6.07
C CYS A 265 -23.22 -21.35 5.07
N GLU A 266 -21.99 -21.72 4.71
CA GLU A 266 -21.08 -21.02 3.78
C GLU A 266 -20.74 -19.56 4.12
N LYS A 267 -21.24 -19.07 5.27
CA LYS A 267 -20.92 -17.74 5.80
C LYS A 267 -19.49 -17.74 6.34
N LEU A 268 -18.85 -16.58 6.23
CA LEU A 268 -17.47 -16.38 6.62
C LEU A 268 -17.39 -15.92 8.08
N TYR A 269 -16.58 -16.62 8.89
CA TYR A 269 -16.40 -16.32 10.33
C TYR A 269 -14.92 -16.19 10.67
N GLU A 270 -14.60 -15.33 11.64
CA GLU A 270 -13.24 -15.21 12.18
C GLU A 270 -12.87 -16.50 12.93
N ASN A 271 -11.63 -16.94 12.81
CA ASN A 271 -11.07 -18.10 13.49
C ASN A 271 -10.79 -17.81 14.96
N THR A 272 -11.85 -17.58 15.73
CA THR A 272 -11.80 -17.45 17.18
C THR A 272 -12.58 -18.60 17.83
N PRO A 273 -12.17 -19.09 19.01
CA PRO A 273 -12.88 -20.16 19.70
C PRO A 273 -14.38 -19.91 19.90
N ASP A 274 -14.78 -18.63 20.01
CA ASP A 274 -16.17 -18.22 20.22
C ASP A 274 -17.06 -18.40 18.99
N ASN A 275 -16.49 -18.34 17.79
CA ASN A 275 -17.25 -18.44 16.54
C ASN A 275 -17.46 -19.88 16.07
N TRP A 276 -16.67 -20.83 16.58
CA TRP A 276 -16.64 -22.20 16.09
C TRP A 276 -17.08 -23.19 17.16
N ALA A 277 -17.67 -24.28 16.71
CA ALA A 277 -18.06 -25.41 17.54
C ALA A 277 -17.83 -26.71 16.75
N LEU A 278 -17.62 -27.79 17.48
CA LEU A 278 -17.48 -29.13 16.92
C LEU A 278 -18.82 -29.85 17.09
N ILE A 279 -19.46 -30.22 15.99
CA ILE A 279 -20.68 -31.01 15.99
C ILE A 279 -20.38 -32.44 15.54
N GLN A 280 -21.18 -33.39 15.98
CA GLN A 280 -21.11 -34.78 15.54
C GLN A 280 -22.36 -35.07 14.71
N HIS A 281 -22.20 -35.60 13.51
CA HIS A 281 -23.35 -35.98 12.69
C HIS A 281 -23.74 -37.43 12.99
N GLU A 282 -25.03 -37.64 13.18
CA GLU A 282 -25.61 -38.96 13.51
C GLU A 282 -25.70 -39.88 12.29
N ILE A 283 -25.61 -39.33 11.07
CA ILE A 283 -25.74 -40.06 9.80
C ILE A 283 -24.52 -40.95 9.54
N ASP A 284 -23.38 -40.64 10.14
CA ASP A 284 -22.15 -41.41 9.96
C ASP A 284 -21.94 -42.39 11.12
N GLU A 285 -21.92 -43.69 10.82
CA GLU A 285 -21.59 -44.76 11.78
C GLU A 285 -20.24 -44.53 12.48
N HIS A 286 -19.32 -43.80 11.84
CA HIS A 286 -18.02 -43.44 12.39
C HIS A 286 -18.03 -42.23 13.33
N LYS A 287 -19.19 -41.62 13.61
CA LYS A 287 -19.33 -40.45 14.49
C LYS A 287 -18.43 -39.29 14.07
N THR A 288 -18.31 -39.04 12.77
CA THR A 288 -17.46 -37.96 12.25
C THR A 288 -17.90 -36.61 12.81
N LYS A 289 -16.90 -35.81 13.19
CA LYS A 289 -17.10 -34.50 13.78
C LYS A 289 -16.66 -33.40 12.83
N TRP A 290 -17.50 -32.38 12.67
CA TRP A 290 -17.26 -31.24 11.79
C TRP A 290 -17.17 -29.96 12.59
N ILE A 291 -16.26 -29.07 12.18
CA ILE A 291 -16.17 -27.73 12.74
C ILE A 291 -17.14 -26.83 11.98
N VAL A 292 -18.12 -26.26 12.70
CA VAL A 292 -19.15 -25.38 12.14
C VAL A 292 -19.28 -24.10 12.94
N CYS A 293 -20.00 -23.12 12.42
CA CYS A 293 -20.24 -21.88 13.14
C CYS A 293 -21.16 -22.11 14.35
N ARG A 294 -20.76 -21.53 15.49
CA ARG A 294 -21.46 -21.68 16.76
C ARG A 294 -22.81 -20.98 16.76
N SER A 295 -22.90 -19.79 16.17
CA SER A 295 -24.10 -18.94 16.22
C SER A 295 -25.30 -19.47 15.45
N THR A 296 -25.11 -20.46 14.58
CA THR A 296 -26.16 -20.93 13.67
C THR A 296 -26.13 -22.44 13.58
N CYS A 297 -25.15 -23.03 12.88
CA CYS A 297 -25.14 -24.45 12.58
C CYS A 297 -25.05 -25.34 13.83
N ALA A 298 -24.26 -24.95 14.83
CA ALA A 298 -24.12 -25.73 16.05
C ALA A 298 -25.40 -25.76 16.90
N VAL A 299 -26.16 -24.66 16.92
CA VAL A 299 -27.43 -24.58 17.65
C VAL A 299 -28.53 -25.37 16.94
N THR A 300 -28.51 -25.37 15.61
CA THR A 300 -29.52 -26.06 14.80
C THR A 300 -29.22 -27.54 14.55
N GLY A 301 -28.04 -28.03 14.97
CA GLY A 301 -27.61 -29.41 14.73
C GLY A 301 -27.44 -29.77 13.25
N VAL A 302 -27.05 -28.77 12.42
CA VAL A 302 -26.89 -28.93 10.96
C VAL A 302 -25.59 -29.62 10.62
#